data_AF-A0A3D5ZMV2-F1
#
_entry.id   AF-A0A3D5ZMV2-F1
#
_cell.length_a   1.000
_cell.length_b   1.000
_cell.length_c   1.000
_cell.angle_alpha   90.00
_cell.angle_beta   90.00
_cell.angle_gamma   90.00
#
_symmetry.space_group_name_H-M   'P 1'
#
loop_
_entity.id
_entity.type
_entity.pdbx_description
1 polymer ?
#
loop_
_entity_poly.entity_id
_entity_poly.type
_entity_poly.pdbx_seq_one_letter_code
_entity_poly.pdbx_strand_id
1 'polypeptide(L)'
;MNNKVLFPPKNRQIYMRVLLVAILIIVVLNVCLFILIRVSDTNLDGNVVHLHGTCIKYTENDLYVNVDGEERTFKTGPVEQILEKKGIVKEGETDKYLSSLAGKEISFDIPKTPFDKSILWMLSLTVDGENVAPLAEVLENSERENKIVHIVLAAISGACAVVGCVMLILRVNTPPLKECDLTDKFAEFFADRQPLAPTKKFIVPLAAVYGFVLVATVAMGILSDCVPIPDIVNSIVMIVLTVVLAFGVVVPALLYLTKIKKENVKFFDEKFPFDFGDVNNLPMIRKNDRADVQKELDRIKQESADIYPDGGNMYNVRFTENGVDMYEMYDEEENGFDETSVENVFASEDEQNAQKSAAFSLPYSRLNFVALPYYGLKNRPITVVVRSRLTADIEYPETFTNDIHFLLDKDLVDTIRKFDVQVEGLSEILSNTHELMVQNYLHRQKKQNG
;
A
#
# COMPACT_ATOMS: atom_id res chain seq x y z
N MET A 1 -21.69 19.63 -27.18
CA MET A 1 -20.52 19.89 -26.32
C MET A 1 -19.54 18.73 -26.36
N ASN A 2 -18.23 19.01 -26.25
CA ASN A 2 -17.15 18.03 -26.47
C ASN A 2 -17.07 17.02 -25.32
N ASN A 3 -17.16 17.41 -24.04
CA ASN A 3 -17.28 16.54 -22.84
C ASN A 3 -16.30 15.35 -22.78
N LYS A 4 -15.18 15.45 -23.50
CA LYS A 4 -14.15 14.43 -23.60
C LYS A 4 -12.84 15.01 -23.16
N VAL A 5 -12.14 14.25 -22.31
CA VAL A 5 -10.87 14.65 -21.72
C VAL A 5 -9.86 13.51 -21.84
N LEU A 6 -8.61 13.88 -22.08
CA LEU A 6 -7.51 12.93 -22.17
C LEU A 6 -6.94 12.69 -20.77
N PHE A 7 -7.07 11.45 -20.27
CA PHE A 7 -6.53 11.06 -18.97
C PHE A 7 -5.59 9.87 -19.08
N PRO A 8 -4.54 9.79 -18.24
CA PRO A 8 -3.70 8.60 -18.17
C PRO A 8 -4.53 7.39 -17.66
N PRO A 9 -4.49 6.24 -18.35
CA PRO A 9 -5.29 5.09 -17.95
C PRO A 9 -4.80 4.52 -16.61
N LYS A 10 -5.74 4.21 -15.70
CA LYS A 10 -5.46 3.64 -14.36
C LYS A 10 -4.57 2.39 -14.42
N ASN A 11 -4.81 1.52 -15.40
CA ASN A 11 -4.02 0.30 -15.59
C ASN A 11 -2.53 0.58 -15.84
N ARG A 12 -2.22 1.67 -16.58
CA ARG A 12 -0.83 2.07 -16.85
C ARG A 12 -0.10 2.49 -15.56
N GLN A 13 -0.81 3.13 -14.62
CA GLN A 13 -0.26 3.45 -13.29
C GLN A 13 -0.06 2.20 -12.43
N ILE A 14 -0.99 1.23 -12.50
CA ILE A 14 -0.87 -0.05 -11.79
C ILE A 14 0.35 -0.83 -12.29
N TYR A 15 0.50 -0.98 -13.62
CA TYR A 15 1.65 -1.67 -14.22
C TYR A 15 2.97 -1.04 -13.77
N MET A 16 3.04 0.29 -13.67
CA MET A 16 4.21 0.99 -13.16
C MET A 16 4.53 0.69 -11.71
N ARG A 17 3.52 0.68 -10.82
CA ARG A 17 3.73 0.34 -9.41
C ARG A 17 4.21 -1.09 -9.25
N VAL A 18 3.59 -2.05 -9.95
CA VAL A 18 3.98 -3.46 -9.91
C VAL A 18 5.40 -3.65 -10.45
N LEU A 19 5.73 -2.99 -11.56
CA LEU A 19 7.07 -3.01 -12.14
C LEU A 19 8.14 -2.51 -11.14
N LEU A 20 7.90 -1.39 -10.47
CA LEU A 20 8.83 -0.84 -9.48
C LEU A 20 9.03 -1.78 -8.29
N VAL A 21 7.94 -2.38 -7.78
CA VAL A 21 8.02 -3.36 -6.68
C VAL A 21 8.79 -4.60 -7.11
N ALA A 22 8.54 -5.12 -8.33
CA ALA A 22 9.28 -6.26 -8.86
C ALA A 22 10.78 -5.97 -8.98
N ILE A 23 11.15 -4.80 -9.50
CA ILE A 23 12.56 -4.36 -9.59
C ILE A 23 13.20 -4.30 -8.21
N LEU A 24 12.52 -3.70 -7.22
CA LEU A 24 13.01 -3.60 -5.85
C LEU A 24 13.30 -5.00 -5.25
N ILE A 25 12.35 -5.93 -5.40
CA ILE A 25 12.51 -7.31 -4.93
C ILE A 25 13.72 -7.98 -5.60
N ILE A 26 13.87 -7.84 -6.92
CA ILE A 26 15.01 -8.40 -7.66
C ILE A 26 16.34 -7.84 -7.12
N VAL A 27 16.42 -6.53 -6.90
CA VAL A 27 17.65 -5.90 -6.36
C VAL A 27 17.98 -6.47 -4.98
N VAL A 28 17.01 -6.53 -4.07
CA VAL A 28 17.21 -7.06 -2.72
C VAL A 28 17.65 -8.52 -2.76
N LEU A 29 16.98 -9.36 -3.56
CA LEU A 29 17.32 -10.78 -3.69
C LEU A 29 18.73 -11.00 -4.26
N ASN A 30 19.13 -10.21 -5.25
CA ASN A 30 20.49 -10.30 -5.82
C ASN A 30 21.57 -9.84 -4.83
N VAL A 31 21.30 -8.82 -4.02
CA VAL A 31 22.21 -8.41 -2.93
C VAL A 31 22.34 -9.52 -1.90
N CYS A 32 21.23 -10.13 -1.47
CA CYS A 32 21.25 -11.28 -0.55
C CYS A 32 22.02 -12.45 -1.14
N LEU A 33 21.80 -12.79 -2.42
CA LEU A 33 22.52 -13.86 -3.12
C LEU A 33 24.02 -13.57 -3.19
N PHE A 34 24.41 -12.34 -3.49
CA PHE A 34 25.82 -11.93 -3.52
C PHE A 34 26.48 -12.08 -2.15
N ILE A 35 25.80 -11.66 -1.08
CA ILE A 35 26.29 -11.82 0.29
C ILE A 35 26.44 -13.31 0.64
N LEU A 36 25.42 -14.14 0.34
CA LEU A 36 25.45 -15.57 0.61
C LEU A 36 26.59 -16.28 -0.12
N ILE A 37 26.79 -15.99 -1.42
CA ILE A 37 27.92 -16.54 -2.20
C ILE A 37 29.24 -16.12 -1.55
N ARG A 38 29.41 -14.84 -1.21
CA ARG A 38 30.63 -14.34 -0.58
C ARG A 38 30.91 -15.01 0.76
N VAL A 39 29.90 -15.13 1.63
CA VAL A 39 30.02 -15.79 2.93
C VAL A 39 30.38 -17.26 2.75
N SER A 40 29.68 -17.97 1.85
CA SER A 40 29.95 -19.37 1.51
C SER A 40 31.39 -19.55 1.03
N ASP A 41 31.83 -18.76 0.05
CA ASP A 41 33.19 -18.85 -0.49
C ASP A 41 34.24 -18.59 0.60
N THR A 42 34.07 -17.56 1.44
CA THR A 42 35.07 -17.24 2.46
C THR A 42 35.13 -18.22 3.64
N ASN A 43 34.01 -18.84 4.00
CA ASN A 43 33.95 -19.74 5.16
C ASN A 43 34.12 -21.21 4.76
N LEU A 44 34.03 -21.56 3.48
CA LEU A 44 34.04 -22.94 2.99
C LEU A 44 35.05 -23.18 1.84
N ASP A 45 36.01 -22.28 1.59
CA ASP A 45 37.02 -22.42 0.50
C ASP A 45 38.05 -23.56 0.70
N GLY A 46 37.96 -24.30 1.80
CA GLY A 46 38.88 -25.39 2.14
C GLY A 46 40.25 -24.93 2.65
N ASN A 47 40.53 -23.62 2.74
CA ASN A 47 41.72 -23.11 3.43
C ASN A 47 41.44 -23.04 4.92
N VAL A 48 41.81 -24.09 5.65
CA VAL A 48 41.55 -24.21 7.08
C VAL A 48 42.81 -24.07 7.93
N VAL A 49 42.62 -23.67 9.18
CA VAL A 49 43.62 -23.73 10.24
C VAL A 49 43.22 -24.85 11.19
N HIS A 50 44.13 -25.79 11.39
CA HIS A 50 43.94 -26.88 12.35
C HIS A 50 44.27 -26.38 13.75
N LEU A 51 43.35 -26.56 14.67
CA LEU A 51 43.49 -26.19 16.07
C LEU A 51 43.33 -27.41 16.96
N HIS A 52 44.02 -27.37 18.10
CA HIS A 52 43.93 -28.37 19.15
C HIS A 52 43.70 -27.64 20.48
N GLY A 53 42.84 -28.19 21.32
CA GLY A 53 42.53 -27.57 22.59
C GLY A 53 41.66 -28.44 23.48
N THR A 54 41.50 -27.98 24.72
CA THR A 54 40.62 -28.63 25.69
C THR A 54 39.25 -27.95 25.67
N CYS A 55 38.19 -28.72 25.41
CA CYS A 55 36.84 -28.22 25.47
C CYS A 55 36.49 -27.82 26.92
N ILE A 56 36.00 -26.60 27.12
CA ILE A 56 35.64 -26.05 28.43
C ILE A 56 34.17 -26.32 28.71
N LYS A 57 33.31 -25.90 27.78
CA LYS A 57 31.84 -25.99 27.87
C LYS A 57 31.19 -25.78 26.51
N TYR A 58 29.93 -26.18 26.40
CA TYR A 58 29.07 -25.92 25.26
C TYR A 58 27.79 -25.20 25.73
N THR A 59 27.38 -24.14 25.04
CA THR A 59 26.12 -23.42 25.31
C THR A 59 25.56 -22.82 24.02
N GLU A 60 24.28 -23.05 23.70
CA GLU A 60 23.56 -22.32 22.62
C GLU A 60 24.36 -22.24 21.29
N ASN A 61 24.84 -23.40 20.81
CA ASN A 61 25.57 -23.56 19.54
C ASN A 61 26.99 -22.94 19.54
N ASP A 62 27.49 -22.59 20.73
CA ASP A 62 28.85 -22.13 20.97
C ASP A 62 29.65 -23.16 21.78
N LEU A 63 30.76 -23.64 21.20
CA LEU A 63 31.76 -24.42 21.90
C LEU A 63 32.89 -23.50 22.39
N TYR A 64 33.14 -23.52 23.70
CA TYR A 64 34.23 -22.78 24.33
C TYR A 64 35.41 -23.73 24.47
N VAL A 65 36.54 -23.36 23.89
CA VAL A 65 37.74 -24.20 23.85
C VAL A 65 38.93 -23.39 24.34
N ASN A 66 39.73 -24.00 25.21
CA ASN A 66 41.04 -23.46 25.57
C ASN A 66 42.05 -23.87 24.49
N VAL A 67 42.52 -22.90 23.72
CA VAL A 67 43.55 -23.08 22.69
C VAL A 67 44.76 -22.27 23.13
N ASP A 68 45.91 -22.93 23.34
CA ASP A 68 47.17 -22.32 23.77
C ASP A 68 47.09 -21.44 25.04
N GLY A 69 46.18 -21.78 25.96
CA GLY A 69 45.98 -21.04 27.22
C GLY A 69 44.94 -19.92 27.14
N GLU A 70 44.35 -19.68 25.97
CA GLU A 70 43.29 -18.68 25.76
C GLU A 70 41.92 -19.34 25.53
N GLU A 71 40.89 -18.84 26.20
CA GLU A 71 39.50 -19.24 25.94
C GLU A 71 39.00 -18.58 24.64
N ARG A 72 38.54 -19.40 23.70
CA ARG A 72 37.95 -18.98 22.43
C ARG A 72 36.62 -19.66 22.18
N THR A 73 35.74 -18.97 21.46
CA THR A 73 34.38 -19.43 21.15
C THR A 73 34.26 -19.80 19.68
N PHE A 74 33.66 -20.96 19.40
CA PHE A 74 33.49 -21.50 18.06
C PHE A 74 32.04 -21.96 17.83
N LYS A 75 31.48 -21.62 16.67
CA LYS A 75 30.16 -22.04 16.23
C LYS A 75 30.21 -23.46 15.65
N THR A 76 29.32 -24.33 16.11
CA THR A 76 29.34 -25.77 15.82
C THR A 76 28.34 -26.24 14.77
N GLY A 77 27.43 -25.38 14.30
CA GLY A 77 26.33 -25.75 13.37
C GLY A 77 26.71 -26.70 12.23
N PRO A 78 27.77 -26.45 11.43
CA PRO A 78 28.17 -27.36 10.35
C PRO A 78 28.58 -28.77 10.82
N VAL A 79 29.18 -28.86 12.01
CA VAL A 79 29.60 -30.13 12.63
C VAL A 79 28.39 -30.86 13.21
N GLU A 80 27.48 -30.14 13.86
CA GLU A 80 26.24 -30.69 14.43
C GLU A 80 25.43 -31.48 13.41
N GLN A 81 25.23 -30.88 12.22
CA GLN A 81 24.51 -31.52 11.12
C GLN A 81 25.15 -32.86 10.68
N ILE A 82 26.48 -32.97 10.70
CA ILE A 82 27.18 -34.21 10.34
C ILE A 82 27.07 -35.27 11.43
N LEU A 83 27.13 -34.88 12.70
CA LEU A 83 26.99 -35.80 13.83
C LEU A 83 25.64 -36.52 13.81
N GLU A 84 24.56 -35.80 13.49
CA GLU A 84 23.22 -36.35 13.36
C GLU A 84 23.09 -37.22 12.10
N LYS A 85 23.56 -36.72 10.96
CA LYS A 85 23.49 -37.42 9.67
C LYS A 85 24.22 -38.76 9.67
N LYS A 86 25.34 -38.87 10.41
CA LYS A 86 26.09 -40.13 10.57
C LYS A 86 25.51 -41.07 11.62
N GLY A 87 24.49 -40.63 12.36
CA GLY A 87 23.92 -41.39 13.47
C GLY A 87 24.88 -41.58 14.64
N ILE A 88 25.94 -40.77 14.71
CA ILE A 88 26.86 -40.71 15.88
C ILE A 88 26.08 -40.19 17.08
N VAL A 89 25.17 -39.26 16.80
CA VAL A 89 24.22 -38.73 17.76
C VAL A 89 22.81 -38.89 17.17
N LYS A 90 21.82 -39.16 18.02
CA LYS A 90 20.42 -39.12 17.58
C LYS A 90 20.03 -37.67 17.29
N GLU A 91 19.16 -37.47 16.31
CA GLU A 91 18.55 -36.18 15.99
C GLU A 91 18.04 -35.50 17.27
N GLY A 92 18.51 -34.27 17.54
CA GLY A 92 18.18 -33.52 18.77
C GLY A 92 18.94 -33.96 20.04
N GLU A 93 19.93 -34.83 19.97
CA GLU A 93 20.81 -35.15 21.11
C GLU A 93 22.21 -34.55 20.97
N THR A 94 22.45 -33.76 19.92
CA THR A 94 23.75 -33.17 19.58
C THR A 94 24.28 -32.26 20.69
N ASP A 95 23.42 -31.46 21.32
CA ASP A 95 23.79 -30.63 22.46
C ASP A 95 24.33 -31.44 23.64
N LYS A 96 23.73 -32.61 23.92
CA LYS A 96 24.19 -33.49 25.01
C LYS A 96 25.56 -34.07 24.68
N TYR A 97 25.76 -34.47 23.41
CA TYR A 97 27.03 -35.00 22.94
C TYR A 97 28.12 -33.93 23.04
N LEU A 98 27.91 -32.73 22.49
CA LEU A 98 28.87 -31.62 22.55
C LEU A 98 29.14 -31.15 23.98
N SER A 99 28.12 -31.12 24.84
CA SER A 99 28.30 -30.83 26.28
C SER A 99 29.14 -31.88 26.99
N SER A 100 29.07 -33.15 26.58
CA SER A 100 29.88 -34.24 27.17
C SER A 100 31.36 -34.15 26.82
N LEU A 101 31.73 -33.31 25.86
CA LEU A 101 33.12 -33.06 25.49
C LEU A 101 33.85 -32.16 26.50
N ALA A 102 33.15 -31.54 27.45
CA ALA A 102 33.77 -30.72 28.49
C ALA A 102 34.88 -31.49 29.23
N GLY A 103 36.07 -30.89 29.28
CA GLY A 103 37.29 -31.47 29.84
C GLY A 103 38.06 -32.41 28.92
N LYS A 104 37.55 -32.72 27.71
CA LYS A 104 38.25 -33.54 26.72
C LYS A 104 39.14 -32.72 25.80
N GLU A 105 40.22 -33.35 25.34
CA GLU A 105 41.02 -32.85 24.23
C GLU A 105 40.30 -33.10 22.91
N ILE A 106 40.21 -32.05 22.10
CA ILE A 106 39.59 -32.08 20.78
C ILE A 106 40.52 -31.43 19.76
N SER A 107 40.40 -31.86 18.51
CA SER A 107 41.05 -31.21 17.38
C SER A 107 40.01 -30.88 16.32
N PHE A 108 40.13 -29.72 15.69
CA PHE A 108 39.14 -29.21 14.75
C PHE A 108 39.76 -28.23 13.76
N ASP A 109 39.07 -28.02 12.64
CA ASP A 109 39.46 -27.09 11.58
C ASP A 109 38.55 -25.86 11.58
N ILE A 110 39.14 -24.68 11.38
CA ILE A 110 38.41 -23.41 11.20
C ILE A 110 38.81 -22.73 9.88
N PRO A 111 37.98 -21.84 9.30
CA PRO A 111 38.39 -21.05 8.15
C PRO A 111 39.62 -20.19 8.46
N LYS A 112 40.61 -20.17 7.56
CA LYS A 112 41.81 -19.34 7.70
C LYS A 112 41.52 -17.85 7.61
N THR A 113 40.51 -17.47 6.81
CA THR A 113 40.06 -16.10 6.61
C THR A 113 38.55 -16.01 6.80
N PRO A 114 38.06 -16.06 8.05
CA PRO A 114 36.62 -16.02 8.32
C PRO A 114 36.01 -14.69 7.86
N PHE A 115 34.79 -14.74 7.34
CA PHE A 115 34.05 -13.55 6.90
C PHE A 115 33.86 -12.53 8.04
N ASP A 116 33.56 -13.02 9.24
CA ASP A 116 33.43 -12.25 10.46
C ASP A 116 34.33 -12.86 11.55
N LYS A 117 35.27 -12.08 12.08
CA LYS A 117 36.20 -12.53 13.12
C LYS A 117 35.51 -12.80 14.47
N SER A 118 34.28 -12.32 14.65
CA SER A 118 33.45 -12.60 15.83
C SER A 118 32.68 -13.91 15.72
N ILE A 119 32.61 -14.53 14.52
CA ILE A 119 31.87 -15.77 14.26
C ILE A 119 32.82 -16.78 13.61
N LEU A 120 33.42 -17.64 14.43
CA LEU A 120 34.36 -18.66 13.97
C LEU A 120 33.67 -20.01 13.87
N TRP A 121 33.37 -20.44 12.64
CA TRP A 121 32.74 -21.74 12.38
C TRP A 121 33.74 -22.88 12.49
N MET A 122 33.32 -23.96 13.13
CA MET A 122 34.03 -25.22 13.18
C MET A 122 33.64 -26.06 11.97
N LEU A 123 34.64 -26.55 11.24
CA LEU A 123 34.47 -27.27 9.98
C LEU A 123 34.85 -28.75 10.08
N SER A 124 35.39 -29.19 11.20
CA SER A 124 35.63 -30.60 11.50
C SER A 124 35.65 -30.83 13.01
N LEU A 125 35.53 -32.08 13.45
CA LEU A 125 35.69 -32.42 14.86
C LEU A 125 36.30 -33.81 15.01
N THR A 126 37.41 -33.86 15.75
CA THR A 126 38.10 -35.07 16.17
C THR A 126 38.11 -35.12 17.70
N VAL A 127 37.65 -36.23 18.25
CA VAL A 127 37.56 -36.48 19.70
C VAL A 127 38.26 -37.80 19.99
N ASP A 128 39.14 -37.81 20.99
CA ASP A 128 39.85 -39.03 21.42
C ASP A 128 40.58 -39.77 20.26
N GLY A 129 41.03 -39.02 19.24
CA GLY A 129 41.69 -39.55 18.04
C GLY A 129 40.76 -40.07 16.93
N GLU A 130 39.45 -40.07 17.15
CA GLU A 130 38.44 -40.45 16.15
C GLU A 130 37.84 -39.20 15.48
N ASN A 131 37.86 -39.17 14.14
CA ASN A 131 37.29 -38.07 13.37
C ASN A 131 35.77 -38.26 13.22
N VAL A 132 35.03 -37.71 14.16
CA VAL A 132 33.57 -37.83 14.27
C VAL A 132 32.83 -36.94 13.25
N ALA A 133 33.42 -35.82 12.85
CA ALA A 133 32.91 -34.97 11.77
C ALA A 133 34.03 -34.58 10.80
N PRO A 134 34.25 -35.36 9.73
CA PRO A 134 35.33 -35.08 8.78
C PRO A 134 35.11 -33.81 7.97
N LEU A 135 36.18 -33.03 7.78
CA LEU A 135 36.17 -31.76 7.04
C LEU A 135 35.50 -31.88 5.66
N ALA A 136 35.86 -32.91 4.89
CA ALA A 136 35.32 -33.12 3.54
C ALA A 136 33.80 -33.33 3.54
N GLU A 137 33.26 -34.03 4.54
CA GLU A 137 31.83 -34.30 4.66
C GLU A 137 31.05 -33.06 5.12
N VAL A 138 31.61 -32.29 6.06
CA VAL A 138 31.05 -31.00 6.53
C VAL A 138 30.99 -29.99 5.38
N LEU A 139 32.06 -29.88 4.60
CA LEU A 139 32.11 -29.00 3.43
C LEU A 139 31.11 -29.45 2.35
N GLU A 140 31.03 -30.74 2.03
CA GLU A 140 30.08 -31.25 1.03
C GLU A 140 28.61 -31.00 1.43
N ASN A 141 28.28 -31.17 2.71
CA ASN A 141 26.93 -30.90 3.21
C ASN A 141 26.59 -29.41 3.15
N SER A 142 27.50 -28.56 3.63
CA SER A 142 27.33 -27.11 3.64
C SER A 142 27.20 -26.55 2.21
N GLU A 143 27.99 -27.06 1.26
CA GLU A 143 27.86 -26.70 -0.16
C GLU A 143 26.50 -27.09 -0.74
N ARG A 144 25.96 -28.25 -0.36
CA ARG A 144 24.68 -28.75 -0.86
C ARG A 144 23.52 -27.88 -0.37
N GLU A 145 23.52 -27.49 0.90
CA GLU A 145 22.51 -26.60 1.48
C GLU A 145 22.57 -25.20 0.86
N ASN A 146 23.77 -24.63 0.72
CA ASN A 146 23.97 -23.34 0.05
C ASN A 146 23.47 -23.37 -1.41
N LYS A 147 23.72 -24.48 -2.14
CA LYS A 147 23.20 -24.66 -3.51
C LYS A 147 21.67 -24.65 -3.55
N ILE A 148 20.98 -25.28 -2.59
CA ILE A 148 19.51 -25.27 -2.52
C ILE A 148 18.99 -23.85 -2.29
N VAL A 149 19.55 -23.12 -1.32
CA VAL A 149 19.16 -21.73 -1.02
C VAL A 149 19.40 -20.83 -2.24
N HIS A 150 20.54 -20.98 -2.92
CA HIS A 150 20.84 -20.24 -4.16
C HIS A 150 19.81 -20.52 -5.26
N ILE A 151 19.43 -21.78 -5.47
CA ILE A 151 18.42 -22.16 -6.48
C ILE A 151 17.06 -21.52 -6.16
N VAL A 152 16.63 -21.56 -4.90
CA VAL A 152 15.35 -20.97 -4.48
C VAL A 152 15.34 -19.46 -4.68
N LEU A 153 16.38 -18.75 -4.23
CA LEU A 153 16.48 -17.30 -4.41
C LEU A 153 16.56 -16.90 -5.90
N ALA A 154 17.31 -17.66 -6.70
CA ALA A 154 17.39 -17.45 -8.14
C ALA A 154 16.05 -17.70 -8.85
N ALA A 155 15.29 -18.73 -8.44
CA ALA A 155 13.97 -19.03 -8.99
C ALA A 155 12.95 -17.91 -8.69
N ILE A 156 12.95 -17.38 -7.46
CA ILE A 156 12.08 -16.25 -7.08
C ILE A 156 12.46 -14.99 -7.87
N SER A 157 13.77 -14.69 -7.97
CA SER A 157 14.27 -13.55 -8.75
C SER A 157 13.86 -13.67 -10.24
N GLY A 158 13.99 -14.87 -10.83
CA GLY A 158 13.55 -15.16 -12.19
C GLY A 158 12.03 -14.97 -12.39
N ALA A 159 11.21 -15.45 -11.45
CA ALA A 159 9.76 -15.23 -11.50
C ALA A 159 9.39 -13.74 -11.43
N CYS A 160 10.04 -12.97 -10.54
CA CYS A 160 9.87 -11.53 -10.46
C CYS A 160 10.29 -10.81 -11.75
N ALA A 161 11.37 -11.27 -12.40
CA ALA A 161 11.81 -10.71 -13.68
C ALA A 161 10.79 -10.94 -14.80
N VAL A 162 10.20 -12.14 -14.88
CA VAL A 162 9.12 -12.44 -15.83
C VAL A 162 7.92 -11.52 -15.61
N VAL A 163 7.49 -11.33 -14.36
CA VAL A 163 6.40 -10.40 -14.01
C VAL A 163 6.76 -8.97 -14.43
N GLY A 164 7.99 -8.52 -14.14
CA GLY A 164 8.48 -7.19 -14.56
C GLY A 164 8.42 -7.00 -16.07
N CYS A 165 8.90 -7.97 -16.85
CA CYS A 165 8.84 -7.95 -18.31
C CYS A 165 7.40 -7.88 -18.83
N VAL A 166 6.49 -8.71 -18.30
CA VAL A 166 5.07 -8.68 -18.67
C VAL A 166 4.45 -7.30 -18.38
N MET A 167 4.71 -6.74 -17.19
CA MET A 167 4.19 -5.42 -16.81
C MET A 167 4.76 -4.30 -17.70
N LEU A 168 6.02 -4.41 -18.12
CA LEU A 168 6.64 -3.47 -19.03
C LEU A 168 6.01 -3.53 -20.43
N ILE A 169 5.79 -4.74 -20.98
CA ILE A 169 5.10 -4.95 -22.25
C ILE A 169 3.68 -4.36 -22.18
N LEU A 170 2.92 -4.67 -21.12
CA LEU A 170 1.58 -4.13 -20.91
C LEU A 170 1.59 -2.60 -20.81
N ARG A 171 2.59 -2.01 -20.15
CA ARG A 171 2.74 -0.55 -20.03
C ARG A 171 3.02 0.10 -21.39
N VAL A 172 3.92 -0.46 -22.20
CA VAL A 172 4.30 0.08 -23.52
C VAL A 172 3.12 -0.01 -24.48
N ASN A 173 2.38 -1.11 -24.45
CA ASN A 173 1.20 -1.31 -25.31
C ASN A 173 -0.04 -0.53 -24.84
N THR A 174 -0.03 0.02 -23.62
CA THR A 174 -1.13 0.86 -23.14
C THR A 174 -0.86 2.32 -23.52
N PRO A 175 -1.75 2.96 -24.32
CA PRO A 175 -1.54 4.34 -24.75
C PRO A 175 -1.42 5.29 -23.56
N PRO A 176 -0.63 6.37 -23.70
CA PRO A 176 -0.30 7.23 -22.58
C PRO A 176 -1.47 8.01 -22.03
N LEU A 177 -2.39 8.38 -22.92
CA LEU A 177 -3.63 9.05 -22.64
C LEU A 177 -4.76 8.26 -23.31
N LYS A 178 -5.90 8.22 -22.64
CA LYS A 178 -7.14 7.66 -23.17
C LYS A 178 -8.23 8.71 -23.05
N GLU A 179 -8.99 8.87 -24.12
CA GLU A 179 -10.19 9.69 -24.12
C GLU A 179 -11.22 9.11 -23.15
N CYS A 180 -11.67 9.94 -22.22
CA CYS A 180 -12.62 9.62 -21.17
C CYS A 180 -13.75 10.64 -21.16
N ASP A 181 -14.91 10.25 -20.62
CA ASP A 181 -15.97 11.23 -20.35
C ASP A 181 -15.54 12.17 -19.22
N LEU A 182 -15.73 13.48 -19.44
CA LEU A 182 -15.45 14.50 -18.43
C LEU A 182 -16.26 14.23 -17.16
N THR A 183 -17.55 13.91 -17.31
CA THR A 183 -18.46 13.64 -16.18
C THR A 183 -17.94 12.51 -15.29
N ASP A 184 -17.46 11.42 -15.91
CA ASP A 184 -16.93 10.26 -15.19
C ASP A 184 -15.67 10.62 -14.41
N LYS A 185 -14.77 11.41 -15.03
CA LYS A 185 -13.52 11.82 -14.39
C LYS A 185 -13.74 12.85 -13.30
N PHE A 186 -14.68 13.76 -13.51
CA PHE A 186 -15.14 14.70 -12.52
C PHE A 186 -15.68 13.96 -11.29
N ALA A 187 -16.59 13.00 -11.47
CA ALA A 187 -17.08 12.16 -10.38
C ALA A 187 -15.96 11.38 -9.68
N GLU A 188 -15.03 10.78 -10.42
CA GLU A 188 -13.89 10.05 -9.85
C GLU A 188 -12.99 10.94 -8.98
N PHE A 189 -12.73 12.17 -9.41
CA PHE A 189 -11.89 13.12 -8.69
C PHE A 189 -12.56 13.59 -7.39
N PHE A 190 -13.83 13.97 -7.46
CA PHE A 190 -14.57 14.49 -6.32
C PHE A 190 -15.07 13.41 -5.35
N ALA A 191 -15.18 12.15 -5.77
CA ALA A 191 -15.46 11.05 -4.86
C ALA A 191 -14.44 10.96 -3.72
N ASP A 192 -13.15 11.22 -3.99
CA ASP A 192 -12.12 11.19 -2.96
C ASP A 192 -12.26 12.34 -1.94
N ARG A 193 -13.00 13.42 -2.28
CA ARG A 193 -13.33 14.53 -1.36
C ARG A 193 -14.53 14.26 -0.45
N GLN A 194 -15.37 13.28 -0.78
CA GLN A 194 -16.51 12.91 0.07
C GLN A 194 -16.01 12.26 1.38
N PRO A 195 -16.69 12.49 2.51
CA PRO A 195 -16.35 11.84 3.78
C PRO A 195 -16.48 10.32 3.72
N LEU A 196 -15.82 9.63 4.66
CA LEU A 196 -15.99 8.20 4.93
C LEU A 196 -16.61 8.00 6.31
N ALA A 197 -17.22 6.83 6.51
CA ALA A 197 -17.58 6.42 7.85
C ALA A 197 -16.33 6.43 8.75
N PRO A 198 -16.40 7.01 9.96
CA PRO A 198 -15.29 7.01 10.90
C PRO A 198 -15.00 5.57 11.33
N THR A 199 -13.95 4.98 10.75
CA THR A 199 -13.56 3.60 11.05
C THR A 199 -12.60 3.57 12.24
N LYS A 200 -12.91 2.76 13.26
CA LYS A 200 -11.96 2.48 14.34
C LYS A 200 -10.73 1.80 13.74
N LYS A 201 -9.52 2.18 14.18
CA LYS A 201 -8.23 1.70 13.66
C LYS A 201 -8.03 0.19 13.88
N PHE A 202 -8.73 -0.65 13.12
CA PHE A 202 -8.61 -2.11 13.17
C PHE A 202 -7.26 -2.61 12.62
N ILE A 203 -6.57 -1.74 11.86
CA ILE A 203 -5.22 -1.99 11.34
C ILE A 203 -4.21 -2.15 12.49
N VAL A 204 -4.39 -1.48 13.63
CA VAL A 204 -3.46 -1.56 14.77
C VAL A 204 -3.45 -2.95 15.44
N PRO A 205 -4.61 -3.53 15.84
CA PRO A 205 -4.62 -4.89 16.37
C PRO A 205 -4.21 -5.94 15.34
N LEU A 206 -4.53 -5.76 14.05
CA LEU A 206 -4.08 -6.67 13.00
C LEU A 206 -2.55 -6.62 12.84
N ALA A 207 -1.95 -5.43 12.81
CA ALA A 207 -0.50 -5.26 12.78
C ALA A 207 0.19 -5.82 14.04
N ALA A 208 -0.44 -5.72 15.22
CA ALA A 208 0.08 -6.30 16.46
C ALA A 208 0.06 -7.84 16.44
N VAL A 209 -1.01 -8.47 15.94
CA VAL A 209 -1.07 -9.92 15.74
C VAL A 209 0.00 -10.36 14.74
N TYR A 210 0.25 -9.58 13.68
CA TYR A 210 1.33 -9.85 12.74
C TYR A 210 2.71 -9.75 13.35
N GLY A 211 2.97 -8.67 14.09
CA GLY A 211 4.22 -8.52 14.84
C GLY A 211 4.44 -9.70 15.76
N PHE A 212 3.39 -10.15 16.46
CA PHE A 212 3.48 -11.31 17.35
C PHE A 212 3.75 -12.62 16.60
N VAL A 213 3.04 -12.91 15.50
CA VAL A 213 3.25 -14.14 14.72
C VAL A 213 4.63 -14.15 14.06
N LEU A 214 5.10 -13.00 13.55
CA LEU A 214 6.43 -12.88 12.95
C LEU A 214 7.53 -13.06 14.00
N VAL A 215 7.36 -12.48 15.20
CA VAL A 215 8.24 -12.73 16.34
C VAL A 215 8.18 -14.19 16.78
N ALA A 216 7.01 -14.84 16.76
CA ALA A 216 6.86 -16.25 17.09
C ALA A 216 7.54 -17.16 16.05
N THR A 217 7.48 -16.82 14.75
CA THR A 217 8.20 -17.55 13.70
C THR A 217 9.71 -17.43 13.86
N VAL A 218 10.21 -16.22 14.13
CA VAL A 218 11.65 -15.99 14.40
C VAL A 218 12.08 -16.70 15.69
N ALA A 219 11.29 -16.60 16.76
CA ALA A 219 11.56 -17.27 18.02
C ALA A 219 11.49 -18.80 17.88
N MET A 220 10.58 -19.35 17.08
CA MET A 220 10.52 -20.79 16.80
C MET A 220 11.70 -21.28 15.96
N GLY A 221 12.18 -20.48 15.00
CA GLY A 221 13.42 -20.79 14.29
C GLY A 221 14.63 -20.81 15.22
N ILE A 222 14.72 -19.84 16.14
CA ILE A 222 15.78 -19.82 17.16
C ILE A 222 15.61 -20.97 18.17
N LEU A 223 14.38 -21.26 18.59
CA LEU A 223 14.08 -22.34 19.55
C LEU A 223 14.25 -23.73 18.96
N SER A 224 14.02 -23.93 17.66
CA SER A 224 14.34 -25.21 17.01
C SER A 224 15.84 -25.47 17.01
N ASP A 225 16.64 -24.41 17.01
CA ASP A 225 18.10 -24.49 17.07
C ASP A 225 18.63 -24.61 18.51
N CYS A 226 17.79 -24.44 19.55
CA CYS A 226 18.21 -24.45 20.96
C CYS A 226 17.50 -25.53 21.81
N VAL A 227 16.46 -26.17 21.29
CA VAL A 227 15.66 -27.18 21.98
C VAL A 227 15.41 -28.33 21.01
N PRO A 228 15.60 -29.59 21.43
CA PRO A 228 15.40 -30.74 20.54
C PRO A 228 13.91 -31.01 20.33
N ILE A 229 13.35 -30.28 19.38
CA ILE A 229 11.98 -30.41 18.91
C ILE A 229 12.05 -31.34 17.70
N PRO A 230 11.32 -32.47 17.67
CA PRO A 230 11.34 -33.38 16.53
C PRO A 230 11.01 -32.65 15.22
N ASP A 231 11.73 -32.94 14.14
CA ASP A 231 11.59 -32.26 12.83
C ASP A 231 10.15 -32.22 12.30
N ILE A 232 9.39 -33.27 12.57
CA ILE A 232 7.96 -33.35 12.22
C ILE A 232 7.15 -32.28 12.96
N VAL A 233 7.45 -32.04 14.24
CA VAL A 233 6.76 -31.04 15.07
C VAL A 233 7.16 -29.63 14.62
N ASN A 234 8.44 -29.38 14.36
CA ASN A 234 8.92 -28.10 13.84
C ASN A 234 8.28 -27.78 12.47
N SER A 235 8.27 -28.76 11.56
CA SER A 235 7.62 -28.63 10.25
C SER A 235 6.12 -28.34 10.36
N ILE A 236 5.40 -29.04 11.25
CA ILE A 236 3.97 -28.79 11.49
C ILE A 236 3.76 -27.38 12.04
N VAL A 237 4.55 -26.95 13.02
CA VAL A 237 4.43 -25.60 13.62
C VAL A 237 4.73 -24.52 12.58
N MET A 238 5.77 -24.68 11.76
CA MET A 238 6.11 -23.73 10.69
C MET A 238 5.05 -23.67 9.60
N ILE A 239 4.46 -24.82 9.22
CA ILE A 239 3.31 -24.85 8.29
C ILE A 239 2.12 -24.12 8.91
N VAL A 240 1.80 -24.37 10.18
CA VAL A 240 0.69 -23.71 10.88
C VAL A 240 0.92 -22.19 10.96
N LEU A 241 2.12 -21.73 11.34
CA LEU A 241 2.48 -20.31 11.39
C LEU A 241 2.40 -19.66 10.00
N THR A 242 2.85 -20.36 8.96
CA THR A 242 2.78 -19.89 7.56
C THR A 242 1.34 -19.81 7.08
N VAL A 243 0.50 -20.79 7.41
CA VAL A 243 -0.94 -20.79 7.10
C VAL A 243 -1.65 -19.67 7.88
N VAL A 244 -1.29 -19.43 9.15
CA VAL A 244 -1.81 -18.31 9.94
C VAL A 244 -1.36 -16.97 9.37
N LEU A 245 -0.13 -16.84 8.86
CA LEU A 245 0.35 -15.64 8.17
C LEU A 245 -0.31 -15.44 6.80
N ALA A 246 -0.63 -16.51 6.07
CA ALA A 246 -1.28 -16.41 4.77
C ALA A 246 -2.79 -16.11 4.92
N PHE A 247 -3.50 -16.86 5.76
CA PHE A 247 -4.95 -16.72 5.94
C PHE A 247 -5.34 -15.65 6.97
N GLY A 248 -4.48 -15.39 7.96
CA GLY A 248 -4.71 -14.37 9.00
C GLY A 248 -4.62 -12.92 8.53
N VAL A 249 -4.05 -12.63 7.34
CA VAL A 249 -4.18 -11.32 6.66
C VAL A 249 -5.40 -11.35 5.77
N VAL A 250 -5.52 -12.38 4.93
CA VAL A 250 -6.47 -12.34 3.82
C VAL A 250 -7.90 -12.35 4.35
N VAL A 251 -8.22 -13.24 5.29
CA VAL A 251 -9.59 -13.38 5.80
C VAL A 251 -10.01 -12.16 6.64
N PRO A 252 -9.25 -11.70 7.65
CA PRO A 252 -9.60 -10.50 8.40
C PRO A 252 -9.57 -9.23 7.56
N ALA A 253 -8.66 -9.09 6.59
CA ALA A 253 -8.67 -7.94 5.67
C ALA A 253 -9.91 -7.95 4.78
N LEU A 254 -10.33 -9.10 4.25
CA LEU A 254 -11.56 -9.22 3.47
C LEU A 254 -12.81 -8.93 4.33
N LEU A 255 -12.87 -9.47 5.55
CA LEU A 255 -13.95 -9.20 6.51
C LEU A 255 -13.99 -7.72 6.94
N TYR A 256 -12.82 -7.10 7.13
CA TYR A 256 -12.72 -5.69 7.45
C TYR A 256 -13.15 -4.81 6.27
N LEU A 257 -12.69 -5.10 5.06
CA LEU A 257 -13.12 -4.40 3.84
C LEU A 257 -14.64 -4.50 3.66
N THR A 258 -15.23 -5.69 3.82
CA THR A 258 -16.68 -5.86 3.72
C THR A 258 -17.44 -5.13 4.83
N LYS A 259 -16.91 -5.09 6.06
CA LYS A 259 -17.49 -4.30 7.15
C LYS A 259 -17.45 -2.80 6.87
N ILE A 260 -16.29 -2.25 6.49
CA ILE A 260 -16.14 -0.83 6.14
C ILE A 260 -17.12 -0.46 5.03
N LYS A 261 -17.25 -1.31 4.01
CA LYS A 261 -18.18 -1.07 2.90
C LYS A 261 -19.62 -0.94 3.40
N LYS A 262 -20.07 -1.84 4.28
CA LYS A 262 -21.42 -1.76 4.88
C LYS A 262 -21.59 -0.51 5.74
N GLU A 263 -20.59 -0.17 6.55
CA GLU A 263 -20.60 1.04 7.39
C GLU A 263 -20.63 2.32 6.52
N ASN A 264 -19.90 2.35 5.41
CA ASN A 264 -19.95 3.46 4.45
C ASN A 264 -21.30 3.56 3.76
N VAL A 265 -21.92 2.46 3.33
CA VAL A 265 -23.27 2.50 2.74
C VAL A 265 -24.26 3.10 3.73
N LYS A 266 -24.23 2.65 4.99
CA LYS A 266 -25.10 3.20 6.05
C LYS A 266 -24.82 4.68 6.31
N PHE A 267 -23.55 5.07 6.39
CA PHE A 267 -23.16 6.46 6.61
C PHE A 267 -23.62 7.38 5.47
N PHE A 268 -23.52 6.94 4.22
CA PHE A 268 -23.99 7.70 3.06
C PHE A 268 -25.51 7.77 3.02
N ASP A 269 -26.19 6.69 3.36
CA ASP A 269 -27.65 6.67 3.41
C ASP A 269 -28.21 7.69 4.43
N GLU A 270 -27.54 7.84 5.57
CA GLU A 270 -27.97 8.77 6.61
C GLU A 270 -27.59 10.24 6.33
N LYS A 271 -26.54 10.49 5.55
CA LYS A 271 -25.91 11.82 5.45
C LYS A 271 -25.80 12.41 4.05
N PHE A 272 -26.07 11.64 3.01
CA PHE A 272 -26.00 12.14 1.63
C PHE A 272 -27.26 12.98 1.31
N PRO A 273 -27.13 14.09 0.56
CA PRO A 273 -25.90 14.70 0.05
C PRO A 273 -25.09 15.38 1.15
N PHE A 274 -23.76 15.34 1.02
CA PHE A 274 -22.86 15.95 2.01
C PHE A 274 -22.71 17.45 1.80
N ASP A 275 -22.34 18.15 2.85
CA ASP A 275 -21.79 19.50 2.77
C ASP A 275 -20.26 19.41 2.59
N PHE A 276 -19.75 19.89 1.44
CA PHE A 276 -18.31 19.90 1.17
C PHE A 276 -17.55 20.99 1.92
N GLY A 277 -18.24 22.01 2.43
CA GLY A 277 -17.70 23.03 3.33
C GLY A 277 -17.67 22.62 4.80
N ASP A 278 -18.12 21.40 5.16
CA ASP A 278 -18.02 20.90 6.54
C ASP A 278 -16.57 20.47 6.86
N VAL A 279 -15.89 21.34 7.60
CA VAL A 279 -14.49 21.19 8.04
C VAL A 279 -14.28 19.95 8.89
N ASN A 280 -15.33 19.43 9.55
CA ASN A 280 -15.20 18.22 10.36
C ASN A 280 -14.82 16.99 9.54
N ASN A 281 -15.17 17.00 8.26
CA ASN A 281 -14.87 15.96 7.30
C ASN A 281 -13.48 16.10 6.66
N LEU A 282 -12.77 17.21 6.91
CA LEU A 282 -11.43 17.49 6.39
C LEU A 282 -10.35 17.07 7.41
N PRO A 283 -9.59 15.98 7.17
CA PRO A 283 -8.62 15.48 8.13
C PRO A 283 -7.36 16.35 8.24
N MET A 284 -7.12 17.23 7.26
CA MET A 284 -5.93 18.09 7.21
C MET A 284 -6.01 19.31 8.14
N ILE A 285 -7.21 19.68 8.59
CA ILE A 285 -7.41 20.84 9.47
C ILE A 285 -7.26 20.41 10.92
N ARG A 286 -6.34 21.08 11.64
CA ARG A 286 -6.07 20.84 13.06
C ARG A 286 -7.35 21.08 13.86
N LYS A 287 -7.61 20.22 14.85
CA LYS A 287 -8.85 20.27 15.64
C LYS A 287 -9.14 21.65 16.26
N ASN A 288 -8.09 22.33 16.72
CA ASN A 288 -8.22 23.63 17.38
C ASN A 288 -8.62 24.73 16.40
N ASP A 289 -8.27 24.59 15.13
CA ASP A 289 -8.49 25.61 14.09
C ASP A 289 -9.81 25.37 13.35
N ARG A 290 -10.49 24.24 13.60
CA ARG A 290 -11.71 23.85 12.87
C ARG A 290 -12.86 24.84 13.07
N ALA A 291 -13.02 25.36 14.28
CA ALA A 291 -14.12 26.28 14.58
C ALA A 291 -13.94 27.61 13.81
N ASP A 292 -12.72 28.13 13.79
CA ASP A 292 -12.40 29.38 13.10
C ASP A 292 -12.50 29.20 11.57
N VAL A 293 -11.97 28.10 11.03
CA VAL A 293 -12.06 27.79 9.60
C VAL A 293 -13.50 27.53 9.17
N GLN A 294 -14.31 26.85 9.99
CA GLN A 294 -15.73 26.63 9.68
C GLN A 294 -16.48 27.96 9.63
N LYS A 295 -16.24 28.85 10.61
CA LYS A 295 -16.87 30.16 10.66
C LYS A 295 -16.53 31.00 9.43
N GLU A 296 -15.27 30.91 8.97
CA GLU A 296 -14.82 31.62 7.78
C GLU A 296 -15.45 31.05 6.50
N LEU A 297 -15.53 29.72 6.37
CA LEU A 297 -16.23 29.09 5.26
C LEU A 297 -17.73 29.42 5.27
N ASP A 298 -18.37 29.45 6.43
CA ASP A 298 -19.78 29.83 6.57
C ASP A 298 -20.00 31.29 6.16
N ARG A 299 -19.05 32.18 6.44
CA ARG A 299 -19.07 33.59 5.98
C ARG A 299 -18.97 33.66 4.46
N ILE A 300 -17.98 33.00 3.87
CA ILE A 300 -17.80 32.96 2.41
C ILE A 300 -19.05 32.37 1.73
N LYS A 301 -19.63 31.30 2.28
CA LYS A 301 -20.87 30.72 1.77
C LYS A 301 -22.05 31.68 1.78
N GLN A 302 -22.15 32.56 2.77
CA GLN A 302 -23.20 33.57 2.83
C GLN A 302 -22.98 34.68 1.81
N GLU A 303 -21.72 35.09 1.61
CA GLU A 303 -21.32 36.14 0.68
C GLU A 303 -21.47 35.67 -0.79
N SER A 304 -21.08 34.44 -1.09
CA SER A 304 -21.13 33.84 -2.44
C SER A 304 -22.31 32.89 -2.64
N ALA A 305 -23.43 33.13 -1.95
CA ALA A 305 -24.61 32.27 -2.04
C ALA A 305 -25.08 32.08 -3.49
N ASP A 306 -25.43 30.84 -3.84
CA ASP A 306 -25.91 30.44 -5.17
C ASP A 306 -24.90 30.54 -6.32
N ILE A 307 -23.61 30.72 -6.02
CA ILE A 307 -22.52 30.72 -6.99
C ILE A 307 -21.73 29.42 -6.86
N TYR A 308 -21.54 28.72 -7.98
CA TYR A 308 -20.85 27.44 -8.02
C TYR A 308 -19.79 27.40 -9.13
N PRO A 309 -18.60 26.86 -8.85
CA PRO A 309 -17.59 26.64 -9.88
C PRO A 309 -18.03 25.53 -10.85
N ASP A 310 -17.99 25.81 -12.15
CA ASP A 310 -18.19 24.80 -13.19
C ASP A 310 -16.93 23.94 -13.37
N GLY A 311 -17.13 22.62 -13.37
CA GLY A 311 -16.08 21.63 -13.61
C GLY A 311 -15.57 21.52 -15.05
N GLY A 312 -16.26 22.13 -16.02
CA GLY A 312 -16.00 21.92 -17.45
C GLY A 312 -15.35 23.08 -18.20
N ASN A 313 -15.63 24.33 -17.80
CA ASN A 313 -15.31 25.49 -18.64
C ASN A 313 -14.57 26.63 -17.92
N MET A 314 -14.17 26.46 -16.64
CA MET A 314 -13.53 27.52 -15.83
C MET A 314 -14.39 28.78 -15.65
N TYR A 315 -15.69 28.58 -15.43
CA TYR A 315 -16.62 29.66 -15.08
C TYR A 315 -17.17 29.46 -13.68
N ASN A 316 -17.39 30.56 -12.96
CA ASN A 316 -18.29 30.61 -11.83
C ASN A 316 -19.72 30.83 -12.33
N VAL A 317 -20.64 30.00 -11.87
CA VAL A 317 -22.03 29.97 -12.33
C VAL A 317 -22.93 30.44 -11.21
N ARG A 318 -23.59 31.58 -11.40
CA ARG A 318 -24.58 32.12 -10.46
C ARG A 318 -25.98 31.72 -10.89
N PHE A 319 -26.75 31.14 -9.98
CA PHE A 319 -28.17 30.87 -10.21
C PHE A 319 -28.99 32.14 -9.97
N THR A 320 -29.91 32.42 -10.88
CA THR A 320 -30.83 33.57 -10.82
C THR A 320 -32.26 33.13 -11.14
N GLU A 321 -33.24 34.00 -10.93
CA GLU A 321 -34.66 33.67 -11.20
C GLU A 321 -34.93 33.26 -12.66
N ASN A 322 -34.11 33.71 -13.61
CA ASN A 322 -34.34 33.51 -15.05
C ASN A 322 -33.43 32.45 -15.68
N GLY A 323 -32.42 31.96 -14.96
CA GLY A 323 -31.42 31.05 -15.49
C GLY A 323 -30.12 31.07 -14.71
N VAL A 324 -29.00 31.01 -15.43
CA VAL A 324 -27.67 31.12 -14.84
C VAL A 324 -26.87 32.21 -15.52
N ASP A 325 -26.11 32.95 -14.71
CA ASP A 325 -25.15 33.95 -15.16
C ASP A 325 -23.73 33.36 -15.02
N MET A 326 -22.95 33.49 -16.09
CA MET A 326 -21.61 32.90 -16.19
C MET A 326 -20.56 33.99 -16.01
N TYR A 327 -19.63 33.78 -15.09
CA TYR A 327 -18.51 34.67 -14.81
C TYR A 327 -17.21 33.92 -15.06
N GLU A 328 -16.30 34.47 -15.85
CA GLU A 328 -14.98 33.88 -16.05
C GLU A 328 -14.26 33.77 -14.70
N MET A 329 -13.67 32.61 -14.39
CA MET A 329 -12.79 32.48 -13.24
C MET A 329 -11.55 33.36 -13.45
N TYR A 330 -11.09 34.02 -12.39
CA TYR A 330 -9.85 34.80 -12.42
C TYR A 330 -8.67 33.84 -12.57
N ASP A 331 -7.89 33.99 -13.64
CA ASP A 331 -6.59 33.34 -13.77
C ASP A 331 -5.56 34.17 -13.01
N GLU A 332 -5.14 33.71 -11.83
CA GLU A 332 -4.04 34.34 -11.07
C GLU A 332 -2.70 34.25 -11.84
N GLU A 333 -2.57 33.34 -12.81
CA GLU A 333 -1.31 33.09 -13.53
C GLU A 333 -0.92 34.20 -14.54
N GLU A 334 -1.85 35.06 -14.98
CA GLU A 334 -1.53 36.14 -15.94
C GLU A 334 -0.83 37.35 -15.30
N ASN A 335 -0.88 37.50 -13.97
CA ASN A 335 -0.17 38.56 -13.25
C ASN A 335 0.83 37.94 -12.28
N GLY A 336 2.10 37.90 -12.69
CA GLY A 336 3.21 37.25 -12.00
C GLY A 336 3.10 37.25 -10.47
N PHE A 337 3.10 36.04 -9.90
CA PHE A 337 3.09 35.77 -8.47
C PHE A 337 4.26 36.51 -7.79
N ASP A 338 3.98 37.55 -7.02
CA ASP A 338 4.97 38.20 -6.14
C ASP A 338 5.02 37.41 -4.82
N GLU A 339 6.08 36.63 -4.63
CA GLU A 339 6.30 35.80 -3.44
C GLU A 339 6.35 36.59 -2.11
N THR A 340 6.30 37.93 -2.14
CA THR A 340 6.39 38.77 -0.94
C THR A 340 5.05 39.20 -0.32
N SER A 341 3.91 39.01 -1.01
CA SER A 341 2.59 39.35 -0.47
C SER A 341 1.93 38.16 0.23
N VAL A 342 2.29 37.90 1.49
CA VAL A 342 1.59 36.93 2.37
C VAL A 342 0.31 37.54 2.96
N GLU A 343 0.05 38.82 2.70
CA GLU A 343 -1.19 39.48 3.06
C GLU A 343 -2.20 39.26 1.93
N ASN A 344 -3.16 38.36 2.19
CA ASN A 344 -4.40 38.11 1.43
C ASN A 344 -4.50 36.82 0.61
N VAL A 345 -4.14 35.67 1.18
CA VAL A 345 -4.58 34.35 0.65
C VAL A 345 -6.12 34.16 0.74
N PHE A 346 -6.81 35.06 1.45
CA PHE A 346 -8.27 35.11 1.60
C PHE A 346 -8.85 36.50 1.32
N ALA A 347 -8.18 37.37 0.53
CA ALA A 347 -8.94 38.49 -0.03
C ALA A 347 -10.04 37.89 -0.89
N SER A 348 -11.28 38.17 -0.53
CA SER A 348 -12.45 37.68 -1.22
C SER A 348 -12.34 38.00 -2.71
N GLU A 349 -12.35 36.95 -3.55
CA GLU A 349 -12.56 37.07 -5.00
C GLU A 349 -13.81 37.94 -5.33
N ASP A 350 -14.69 38.13 -4.35
CA ASP A 350 -15.92 38.93 -4.43
C ASP A 350 -15.72 40.44 -4.62
N GLU A 351 -14.65 41.09 -4.11
CA GLU A 351 -14.47 42.53 -4.38
C GLU A 351 -14.15 42.81 -5.86
N GLN A 352 -13.61 41.82 -6.59
CA GLN A 352 -13.33 41.95 -8.03
C GLN A 352 -14.45 41.38 -8.92
N ASN A 353 -15.15 40.32 -8.48
CA ASN A 353 -16.25 39.73 -9.24
C ASN A 353 -17.57 40.53 -9.11
N ALA A 354 -17.80 41.23 -8.00
CA ALA A 354 -18.99 42.08 -7.83
C ALA A 354 -19.02 43.31 -8.77
N GLN A 355 -17.90 43.64 -9.42
CA GLN A 355 -17.80 44.75 -10.38
C GLN A 355 -17.82 44.32 -11.86
N LYS A 356 -17.84 43.01 -12.19
CA LYS A 356 -17.85 42.54 -13.58
C LYS A 356 -19.25 42.16 -14.05
N SER A 357 -19.61 42.62 -15.25
CA SER A 357 -20.77 42.12 -15.98
C SER A 357 -20.60 40.63 -16.28
N ALA A 358 -21.67 39.84 -16.17
CA ALA A 358 -21.65 38.44 -16.59
C ALA A 358 -21.13 38.32 -18.03
N ALA A 359 -20.28 37.32 -18.29
CA ALA A 359 -19.76 37.05 -19.63
C ALA A 359 -20.91 36.71 -20.59
N PHE A 360 -21.86 35.90 -20.12
CA PHE A 360 -23.13 35.60 -20.78
C PHE A 360 -24.10 34.95 -19.79
N SER A 361 -25.37 34.84 -20.18
CA SER A 361 -26.43 34.22 -19.39
C SER A 361 -27.17 33.14 -20.18
N LEU A 362 -27.56 32.05 -19.53
CA LEU A 362 -28.31 30.95 -20.13
C LEU A 362 -29.63 30.72 -19.38
N PRO A 363 -30.79 30.74 -20.07
CA PRO A 363 -32.07 30.48 -19.41
C PRO A 363 -32.25 28.99 -19.07
N TYR A 364 -33.04 28.69 -18.04
CA TYR A 364 -33.26 27.30 -17.59
C TYR A 364 -33.79 26.36 -18.68
N SER A 365 -34.60 26.87 -19.61
CA SER A 365 -35.13 26.11 -20.76
C SER A 365 -34.04 25.57 -21.70
N ARG A 366 -32.81 26.10 -21.62
CA ARG A 366 -31.67 25.67 -22.43
C ARG A 366 -30.70 24.77 -21.67
N LEU A 367 -30.70 24.84 -20.33
CA LEU A 367 -29.74 24.10 -19.50
C LEU A 367 -30.06 22.60 -19.45
N ASN A 368 -31.33 22.22 -19.36
CA ASN A 368 -31.78 20.82 -19.37
C ASN A 368 -30.94 19.92 -18.45
N PHE A 369 -30.86 20.27 -17.17
CA PHE A 369 -30.01 19.58 -16.21
C PHE A 369 -30.44 18.12 -15.98
N VAL A 370 -29.46 17.23 -15.84
CA VAL A 370 -29.63 15.83 -15.45
C VAL A 370 -28.72 15.50 -14.27
N ALA A 371 -29.24 14.72 -13.32
CA ALA A 371 -28.46 14.15 -12.23
C ALA A 371 -27.91 12.77 -12.63
N LEU A 372 -26.59 12.61 -12.60
CA LEU A 372 -25.87 11.42 -13.04
C LEU A 372 -25.18 10.75 -11.84
N PRO A 373 -25.67 9.59 -11.36
CA PRO A 373 -25.10 8.91 -10.20
C PRO A 373 -23.98 7.94 -10.58
N TYR A 374 -22.91 7.96 -9.80
CA TYR A 374 -21.70 7.16 -9.94
C TYR A 374 -21.48 6.29 -8.71
N TYR A 375 -21.42 4.97 -8.90
CA TYR A 375 -21.41 4.00 -7.80
C TYR A 375 -20.06 3.26 -7.63
N GLY A 376 -19.73 2.94 -6.37
CA GLY A 376 -18.67 1.99 -6.02
C GLY A 376 -17.24 2.49 -6.25
N LEU A 377 -16.98 3.78 -6.03
CA LEU A 377 -15.66 4.39 -6.19
C LEU A 377 -14.82 4.21 -4.92
N LYS A 378 -13.89 3.23 -4.94
CA LYS A 378 -12.78 3.02 -3.96
C LYS A 378 -13.14 2.85 -2.47
N ASN A 379 -14.39 3.10 -2.06
CA ASN A 379 -15.08 2.92 -0.76
C ASN A 379 -16.30 3.85 -0.63
N ARG A 380 -16.52 4.75 -1.59
CA ARG A 380 -17.64 5.68 -1.69
C ARG A 380 -18.79 5.02 -2.46
N PRO A 381 -19.95 4.81 -1.84
CA PRO A 381 -21.04 4.08 -2.46
C PRO A 381 -21.72 4.89 -3.56
N ILE A 382 -21.78 6.23 -3.47
CA ILE A 382 -22.40 7.11 -4.47
C ILE A 382 -21.74 8.49 -4.55
N THR A 383 -21.59 9.00 -5.78
CA THR A 383 -21.27 10.40 -6.10
C THR A 383 -22.20 10.84 -7.22
N VAL A 384 -22.82 12.02 -7.13
CA VAL A 384 -23.78 12.50 -8.14
C VAL A 384 -23.24 13.76 -8.79
N VAL A 385 -23.25 13.80 -10.12
CA VAL A 385 -22.89 14.98 -10.91
C VAL A 385 -24.16 15.53 -11.55
N VAL A 386 -24.46 16.80 -11.32
CA VAL A 386 -25.52 17.53 -12.02
C VAL A 386 -24.89 18.14 -13.26
N ARG A 387 -25.36 17.73 -14.44
CA ARG A 387 -24.79 18.12 -15.73
C ARG A 387 -25.85 18.75 -16.61
N SER A 388 -25.54 19.85 -17.28
CA SER A 388 -26.43 20.43 -18.31
C SER A 388 -26.41 19.58 -19.58
N ARG A 389 -27.46 19.66 -20.39
CA ARG A 389 -27.48 19.12 -21.76
C ARG A 389 -27.63 20.28 -22.74
N LEU A 390 -26.52 20.97 -22.99
CA LEU A 390 -26.51 22.15 -23.84
C LEU A 390 -26.60 21.76 -25.31
N THR A 391 -27.47 22.46 -26.03
CA THR A 391 -27.72 22.24 -27.45
C THR A 391 -26.70 23.00 -28.29
N ALA A 392 -26.26 22.41 -29.41
CA ALA A 392 -25.22 22.97 -30.28
C ALA A 392 -25.73 24.06 -31.26
N ASP A 393 -27.01 24.44 -31.16
CA ASP A 393 -27.68 25.44 -32.00
C ASP A 393 -27.42 26.89 -31.58
N ILE A 394 -26.62 27.11 -30.52
CA ILE A 394 -26.28 28.42 -29.97
C ILE A 394 -24.78 28.67 -30.19
N GLU A 395 -24.43 29.90 -30.56
CA GLU A 395 -23.04 30.37 -30.49
C GLU A 395 -22.64 30.58 -29.03
N TYR A 396 -21.83 29.67 -28.51
CA TYR A 396 -21.18 29.84 -27.22
C TYR A 396 -19.83 30.54 -27.42
N PRO A 397 -19.27 31.20 -26.39
CA PRO A 397 -17.89 31.67 -26.43
C PRO A 397 -16.94 30.52 -26.83
N GLU A 398 -15.89 30.82 -27.60
CA GLU A 398 -14.96 29.78 -28.09
C GLU A 398 -14.31 28.97 -26.96
N THR A 399 -14.14 29.57 -25.79
CA THR A 399 -13.61 28.93 -24.57
C THR A 399 -14.62 27.99 -23.90
N PHE A 400 -15.91 28.11 -24.21
CA PHE A 400 -16.99 27.34 -23.61
C PHE A 400 -17.31 26.09 -24.46
N THR A 401 -16.67 24.97 -24.11
CA THR A 401 -16.60 23.78 -24.97
C THR A 401 -17.33 22.56 -24.40
N ASN A 402 -17.61 22.57 -23.10
CA ASN A 402 -18.20 21.47 -22.34
C ASN A 402 -19.59 21.84 -21.82
N ASP A 403 -20.38 20.83 -21.46
CA ASP A 403 -21.55 21.07 -20.63
C ASP A 403 -21.11 21.66 -19.27
N ILE A 404 -22.05 22.30 -18.56
CA ILE A 404 -21.86 22.73 -17.18
C ILE A 404 -21.95 21.49 -16.28
N HIS A 405 -20.98 21.35 -15.37
CA HIS A 405 -20.88 20.22 -14.43
C HIS A 405 -20.76 20.73 -13.00
N PHE A 406 -21.73 20.34 -12.17
CA PHE A 406 -21.69 20.55 -10.73
C PHE A 406 -21.64 19.23 -9.99
N LEU A 407 -20.91 19.22 -8.89
CA LEU A 407 -20.97 18.12 -7.94
C LEU A 407 -22.20 18.33 -7.05
N LEU A 408 -23.03 17.30 -6.89
CA LEU A 408 -24.19 17.40 -6.02
C LEU A 408 -23.74 17.41 -4.56
N ASP A 409 -24.04 18.51 -3.89
CA ASP A 409 -23.89 18.69 -2.45
C ASP A 409 -25.17 19.25 -1.85
N LYS A 410 -25.17 19.44 -0.52
CA LYS A 410 -26.35 19.95 0.18
C LYS A 410 -26.73 21.37 -0.28
N ASP A 411 -25.73 22.24 -0.46
CA ASP A 411 -25.97 23.65 -0.78
C ASP A 411 -26.54 23.81 -2.19
N LEU A 412 -26.03 23.05 -3.16
CA LEU A 412 -26.55 23.00 -4.52
C LEU A 412 -27.99 22.49 -4.56
N VAL A 413 -28.35 21.50 -3.72
CA VAL A 413 -29.74 21.03 -3.60
C VAL A 413 -30.65 22.16 -3.10
N ASP A 414 -30.18 22.95 -2.13
CA ASP A 414 -30.94 24.06 -1.59
C ASP A 414 -31.07 25.20 -2.62
N THR A 415 -30.03 25.50 -3.41
CA THR A 415 -30.10 26.44 -4.55
C THR A 415 -31.07 25.94 -5.64
N ILE A 416 -30.99 24.67 -6.03
CA ILE A 416 -31.89 24.06 -7.01
C ILE A 416 -33.35 24.22 -6.57
N ARG A 417 -33.65 24.01 -5.28
CA ARG A 417 -34.99 24.22 -4.71
C ARG A 417 -35.38 25.69 -4.67
N LYS A 418 -34.47 26.57 -4.28
CA LYS A 418 -34.70 28.02 -4.16
C LYS A 418 -35.16 28.63 -5.48
N PHE A 419 -34.57 28.23 -6.60
CA PHE A 419 -34.89 28.75 -7.93
C PHE A 419 -35.80 27.82 -8.77
N ASP A 420 -36.36 26.77 -8.16
CA ASP A 420 -37.22 25.78 -8.83
C ASP A 420 -36.60 25.18 -10.11
N VAL A 421 -35.30 24.88 -10.05
CA VAL A 421 -34.54 24.37 -11.19
C VAL A 421 -34.93 22.92 -11.48
N GLN A 422 -35.41 22.66 -12.69
CA GLN A 422 -35.75 21.31 -13.12
C GLN A 422 -34.47 20.49 -13.41
N VAL A 423 -34.26 19.42 -12.63
CA VAL A 423 -33.16 18.48 -12.79
C VAL A 423 -33.69 17.06 -12.95
N GLU A 424 -33.52 16.49 -14.15
CA GLU A 424 -33.97 15.14 -14.48
C GLU A 424 -33.29 14.10 -13.57
N GLY A 425 -34.10 13.23 -12.94
CA GLY A 425 -33.62 12.11 -12.11
C GLY A 425 -33.17 12.47 -10.69
N LEU A 426 -33.08 13.75 -10.33
CA LEU A 426 -32.58 14.16 -9.00
C LEU A 426 -33.48 13.69 -7.85
N SER A 427 -34.80 13.84 -7.99
CA SER A 427 -35.77 13.46 -6.96
C SER A 427 -35.77 11.95 -6.70
N GLU A 428 -35.65 11.14 -7.74
CA GLU A 428 -35.55 9.68 -7.64
C GLU A 428 -34.26 9.27 -6.89
N ILE A 429 -33.13 9.87 -7.22
CA ILE A 429 -31.84 9.58 -6.56
C ILE A 429 -31.89 9.93 -5.07
N LEU A 430 -32.42 11.12 -4.73
CA LEU A 430 -32.48 11.60 -3.34
C LEU A 430 -33.52 10.83 -2.49
N SER A 431 -34.58 10.31 -3.10
CA SER A 431 -35.62 9.56 -2.39
C SER A 431 -35.31 8.06 -2.26
N ASN A 432 -34.43 7.51 -3.10
CA ASN A 432 -34.10 6.08 -3.10
C ASN A 432 -32.59 5.79 -3.00
N THR A 433 -31.85 6.63 -2.28
CA THR A 433 -30.38 6.56 -2.24
C THR A 433 -29.87 5.20 -1.74
N HIS A 434 -30.49 4.64 -0.69
CA HIS A 434 -30.11 3.32 -0.14
C HIS A 434 -30.11 2.20 -1.19
N GLU A 435 -31.26 1.98 -1.83
CA GLU A 435 -31.44 0.86 -2.75
C GLU A 435 -30.52 1.00 -3.95
N LEU A 436 -30.42 2.23 -4.48
CA LEU A 436 -29.55 2.56 -5.59
C LEU A 436 -28.07 2.29 -5.25
N MET A 437 -27.63 2.63 -4.05
CA MET A 437 -26.28 2.31 -3.57
C MET A 437 -26.06 0.80 -3.49
N VAL A 438 -26.96 0.06 -2.85
CA VAL A 438 -26.78 -1.39 -2.62
C VAL A 438 -26.80 -2.17 -3.93
N GLN A 439 -27.79 -1.92 -4.79
CA GLN A 439 -27.98 -2.69 -6.03
C GLN A 439 -26.83 -2.46 -7.04
N ASN A 440 -26.47 -1.18 -7.27
CA ASN A 440 -25.41 -0.85 -8.24
C ASN A 440 -24.01 -1.20 -7.72
N TYR A 441 -23.80 -1.13 -6.40
CA TYR A 441 -22.58 -1.61 -5.77
C TYR A 441 -22.40 -3.12 -5.96
N LEU A 442 -23.45 -3.92 -5.74
CA LEU A 442 -23.42 -5.37 -5.93
C LEU A 442 -23.24 -5.76 -7.41
N HIS A 443 -23.87 -5.03 -8.33
CA HIS A 443 -23.73 -5.29 -9.78
C HIS A 443 -22.29 -5.09 -10.26
N ARG A 444 -21.59 -4.06 -9.78
CA ARG A 444 -20.18 -3.79 -10.15
C ARG A 444 -19.21 -4.80 -9.53
N GLN A 445 -19.48 -5.30 -8.32
CA GLN A 445 -18.67 -6.37 -7.72
C GLN A 445 -18.71 -7.66 -8.55
N LYS A 446 -19.87 -8.03 -9.10
CA LYS A 446 -19.98 -9.19 -9.99
C LYS A 446 -19.15 -9.06 -11.27
N LYS A 447 -18.97 -7.83 -11.79
CA LYS A 447 -18.13 -7.54 -12.97
C LYS A 447 -16.63 -7.43 -12.68
N GLN A 448 -16.21 -7.25 -11.42
CA GLN A 448 -14.80 -7.16 -11.03
C GLN A 448 -14.21 -8.51 -10.59
N ASN A 449 -15.06 -9.47 -10.21
CA ASN A 449 -14.66 -10.80 -9.74
C ASN A 449 -14.85 -11.91 -10.79
N GLY A 450 -15.33 -11.56 -11.99
CA GLY A 450 -15.36 -12.44 -13.16
C GLY A 450 -14.42 -11.87 -14.21
#